data_AF-A0A0A9XVX9-F1
#
_entry.id   AF-A0A0A9XVX9-F1
#
_cell.length_a   1.000
_cell.length_b   1.000
_cell.length_c   1.000
_cell.angle_alpha   90.00
_cell.angle_beta   90.00
_cell.angle_gamma   90.00
#
_symmetry.space_group_name_H-M   'P 1'
#
loop_
_entity.id
_entity.type
_entity.pdbx_description
1 polymer ?
#
loop_
_entity_poly.entity_id
_entity_poly.type
_entity_poly.pdbx_seq_one_letter_code
_entity_poly.pdbx_strand_id
1 'polypeptide(L)'
;RYDCKAAGCYADLNSNPFISNFRYRSLCLNTICPKQLAVKSGRNTIACMSACFKFNTDEYCCRGASSSPQVCNGTLWPINYPAIFERACPGAYSYPYDDRSSIFTCQGNPSTNYRVVFCP
;
A
#
# COMPACT_ATOMS: atom_id res chain seq x y z
N ARG A 1 -28.03 7.88 5.31
CA ARG A 1 -27.81 6.52 5.85
C ARG A 1 -26.31 6.41 6.10
N TYR A 2 -25.89 6.08 7.30
CA TYR A 2 -24.46 5.92 7.61
C TYR A 2 -23.88 4.76 6.80
N ASP A 3 -22.80 4.98 6.07
CA ASP A 3 -22.22 4.05 5.10
C ASP A 3 -20.74 3.76 5.36
N CYS A 4 -20.29 4.04 6.59
CA CYS A 4 -18.92 3.84 7.03
C CYS A 4 -18.53 2.36 6.95
N LYS A 5 -17.69 2.04 5.96
CA LYS A 5 -17.07 0.74 5.81
C LYS A 5 -15.64 0.82 6.34
N ALA A 6 -15.08 -0.35 6.59
CA ALA A 6 -13.65 -0.41 6.83
C ALA A 6 -12.90 0.09 5.57
N ALA A 7 -11.66 0.51 5.76
CA ALA A 7 -10.80 1.12 4.75
C ALA A 7 -9.37 0.66 4.96
N GLY A 8 -8.52 0.78 3.94
CA GLY A 8 -7.11 0.42 4.04
C GLY A 8 -6.84 -1.06 3.76
N CYS A 9 -5.75 -1.56 4.33
CA CYS A 9 -5.32 -2.94 4.16
C CYS A 9 -5.98 -3.87 5.20
N TYR A 10 -6.66 -4.89 4.70
CA TYR A 10 -7.35 -5.91 5.51
C TYR A 10 -6.48 -7.10 5.88
N ALA A 11 -5.18 -6.99 5.65
CA ALA A 11 -4.25 -8.08 5.86
C ALA A 11 -3.04 -7.59 6.61
N ASP A 12 -2.55 -8.43 7.51
CA ASP A 12 -1.29 -8.20 8.14
C ASP A 12 -0.15 -8.44 7.12
N LEU A 13 0.49 -7.34 6.76
CA LEU A 13 1.59 -7.25 5.80
C LEU A 13 2.88 -7.96 6.23
N ASN A 14 2.93 -8.39 7.49
CA ASN A 14 4.02 -9.14 8.09
C ASN A 14 3.66 -10.61 8.34
N SER A 15 2.42 -11.02 8.07
CA SER A 15 1.92 -12.37 8.36
C SER A 15 2.77 -13.44 7.72
N ASN A 16 3.03 -14.52 8.45
CA ASN A 16 3.53 -15.73 7.87
C ASN A 16 2.42 -16.38 7.01
N PRO A 17 2.65 -16.68 5.72
CA PRO A 17 1.65 -17.35 4.86
C PRO A 17 1.17 -18.71 5.38
N PHE A 18 1.83 -19.27 6.41
CA PHE A 18 1.44 -20.53 7.05
C PHE A 18 0.39 -20.41 8.17
N ILE A 19 -0.05 -19.22 8.59
CA ILE A 19 -0.96 -19.05 9.76
C ILE A 19 -2.33 -18.46 9.41
N SER A 20 -2.49 -17.75 8.28
CA SER A 20 -3.75 -17.06 7.99
C SER A 20 -4.77 -17.99 7.31
N ASN A 21 -5.86 -18.29 8.03
CA ASN A 21 -7.06 -18.89 7.47
C ASN A 21 -7.54 -18.08 6.24
N PHE A 22 -7.68 -18.79 5.13
CA PHE A 22 -7.72 -18.35 3.74
C PHE A 22 -8.99 -17.56 3.35
N ARG A 23 -9.36 -16.48 4.05
CA ARG A 23 -10.52 -15.64 3.69
C ARG A 23 -10.17 -14.33 2.97
N TYR A 24 -8.92 -13.87 3.02
CA TYR A 24 -8.47 -12.67 2.31
C TYR A 24 -7.25 -13.00 1.46
N ARG A 25 -7.34 -12.81 0.13
CA ARG A 25 -6.29 -13.10 -0.86
C ARG A 25 -5.13 -12.09 -0.83
N SER A 26 -4.80 -11.55 0.34
CA SER A 26 -3.75 -10.56 0.49
C SER A 26 -2.41 -11.23 0.77
N LEU A 27 -1.39 -10.83 0.01
CA LEU A 27 -0.02 -11.33 0.16
C LEU A 27 0.70 -10.57 1.29
N CYS A 28 1.56 -11.27 2.01
CA CYS A 28 2.48 -10.63 2.96
C CYS A 28 3.49 -9.77 2.18
N LEU A 29 3.47 -8.44 2.39
CA LEU A 29 4.32 -7.51 1.65
C LEU A 29 5.81 -7.81 1.88
N ASN A 30 6.19 -8.17 3.11
CA ASN A 30 7.59 -8.45 3.43
C ASN A 30 8.17 -9.66 2.70
N THR A 31 7.33 -10.64 2.30
CA THR A 31 7.79 -11.83 1.56
C THR A 31 7.96 -11.57 0.07
N ILE A 32 7.16 -10.67 -0.50
CA ILE A 32 7.22 -10.29 -1.92
C ILE A 32 8.02 -9.00 -2.17
N CYS A 33 8.56 -8.37 -1.11
CA CYS A 33 9.30 -7.13 -1.21
C CYS A 33 10.56 -7.28 -2.07
N PRO A 34 10.77 -6.44 -3.10
CA PRO A 34 11.99 -6.43 -3.88
C PRO A 34 13.23 -6.17 -3.01
N LYS A 35 14.33 -6.84 -3.33
CA LYS A 35 15.59 -6.72 -2.55
C LYS A 35 16.06 -5.28 -2.35
N GLN A 36 15.86 -4.43 -3.36
CA GLN A 36 16.25 -3.02 -3.37
C GLN A 36 15.37 -2.13 -2.47
N LEU A 37 14.16 -2.57 -2.15
CA LEU A 37 13.21 -1.89 -1.26
C LEU A 37 13.18 -2.50 0.15
N ALA A 38 13.74 -3.70 0.33
CA ALA A 38 13.66 -4.44 1.57
C ALA A 38 14.53 -3.81 2.69
N VAL A 39 13.91 -3.60 3.84
CA VAL A 39 14.62 -3.32 5.10
C VAL A 39 14.89 -4.65 5.79
N LYS A 40 16.15 -4.92 6.13
CA LYS A 40 16.59 -6.20 6.68
C LYS A 40 16.95 -6.11 8.16
N SER A 41 16.57 -7.14 8.91
CA SER A 41 17.14 -7.47 10.21
C SER A 41 17.65 -8.91 10.16
N GLY A 42 18.97 -9.07 10.16
CA GLY A 42 19.61 -10.34 9.83
C GLY A 42 19.20 -10.83 8.43
N ARG A 43 18.64 -12.05 8.35
CA ARG A 43 18.16 -12.65 7.08
C ARG A 43 16.73 -12.23 6.70
N ASN A 44 15.99 -11.66 7.65
CA ASN A 44 14.56 -11.40 7.51
C ASN A 44 14.29 -10.01 6.94
N THR A 45 13.30 -9.89 6.06
CA THR A 45 12.71 -8.58 5.69
C THR A 45 11.74 -8.16 6.79
N ILE A 46 11.94 -6.98 7.36
CA ILE A 46 11.10 -6.43 8.44
C ILE A 46 10.23 -5.25 7.99
N ALA A 47 10.53 -4.66 6.83
CA ALA A 47 9.71 -3.65 6.19
C ALA A 47 10.04 -3.57 4.69
N CYS A 48 9.16 -2.95 3.91
CA CYS A 48 9.36 -2.66 2.50
C CYS A 48 9.21 -1.16 2.24
N MET A 49 10.29 -0.51 1.81
CA MET A 49 10.27 0.91 1.45
C MET A 49 9.45 1.13 0.18
N SER A 50 8.77 2.27 0.08
CA SER A 50 8.21 2.71 -1.21
C SER A 50 9.33 3.08 -2.19
N ALA A 51 9.04 3.07 -3.49
CA ALA A 51 10.00 3.47 -4.51
C ALA A 51 10.43 4.94 -4.33
N CYS A 52 9.49 5.85 -4.03
CA CYS A 52 9.80 7.24 -3.73
C CYS A 52 10.76 7.37 -2.54
N PHE A 53 10.49 6.66 -1.43
CA PHE A 53 11.36 6.73 -0.26
C PHE A 53 12.77 6.18 -0.56
N LYS A 54 12.88 5.11 -1.35
CA LYS A 54 14.16 4.49 -1.66
C LYS A 54 15.00 5.29 -2.64
N PHE A 55 14.39 5.78 -3.72
CA PHE A 55 15.11 6.36 -4.86
C PHE A 55 15.05 7.89 -4.90
N ASN A 56 14.02 8.49 -4.29
CA ASN A 56 13.82 9.94 -4.20
C ASN A 56 13.88 10.68 -5.56
N THR A 57 13.50 10.02 -6.65
CA THR A 57 13.42 10.65 -7.97
C THR A 57 12.03 11.24 -8.19
N ASP A 58 11.95 12.19 -9.10
CA ASP A 58 10.69 12.89 -9.40
C ASP A 58 9.65 11.96 -10.01
N GLU A 59 10.07 10.95 -10.78
CA GLU A 59 9.19 9.95 -11.38
C GLU A 59 8.51 9.09 -10.31
N TYR A 60 9.29 8.58 -9.34
CA TYR A 60 8.75 7.72 -8.28
C TYR A 60 7.96 8.49 -7.22
N CYS A 61 8.29 9.76 -7.02
CA CYS A 61 7.64 10.64 -6.06
C CYS A 61 6.53 11.50 -6.66
N CYS A 62 6.28 11.40 -7.97
CA CYS A 62 5.34 12.23 -8.70
C CYS A 62 5.54 13.74 -8.50
N ARG A 63 6.78 14.23 -8.68
CA ARG A 63 7.16 15.65 -8.53
C ARG A 63 7.60 16.24 -9.87
N GLY A 64 7.77 17.56 -9.92
CA GLY A 64 8.33 18.24 -11.09
C GLY A 64 7.56 17.95 -12.37
N ALA A 65 8.25 17.42 -13.40
CA ALA A 65 7.64 17.03 -14.67
C ALA A 65 6.68 15.83 -14.55
N SER A 66 6.74 15.07 -13.45
CA SER A 66 5.85 13.97 -13.10
C SER A 66 4.77 14.39 -12.08
N SER A 67 4.44 15.68 -11.98
CA SER A 67 3.51 16.21 -10.96
C SER A 67 2.02 16.08 -11.30
N SER A 68 1.63 15.23 -12.26
CA SER A 68 0.22 14.96 -12.53
C SER A 68 -0.07 13.48 -12.80
N PRO A 69 -1.31 13.00 -12.59
CA PRO A 69 -1.67 11.59 -12.79
C PRO A 69 -1.44 11.08 -14.21
N GLN A 70 -1.48 11.96 -15.21
CA GLN A 70 -1.28 11.60 -16.62
C GLN A 70 0.19 11.24 -16.90
N VAL A 71 1.13 11.82 -16.16
CA VAL A 71 2.58 11.68 -16.37
C VAL A 71 3.27 10.88 -15.27
N CYS A 72 2.66 10.76 -14.08
CA CYS A 72 3.10 9.85 -13.03
C CYS A 72 2.15 8.69 -12.88
N ASN A 73 2.49 7.62 -13.59
CA ASN A 73 1.76 6.36 -13.55
C ASN A 73 2.77 5.24 -13.32
N GLY A 74 2.54 4.41 -12.30
CA GLY A 74 3.42 3.31 -11.93
C GLY A 74 3.70 2.32 -13.07
N THR A 75 2.80 2.20 -14.06
CA THR A 75 3.00 1.36 -15.24
C THR A 75 4.00 1.94 -16.25
N LEU A 76 4.30 3.24 -16.18
CA LEU A 76 5.27 3.93 -17.03
C LEU A 76 6.69 3.88 -16.46
N TRP A 77 6.86 3.43 -15.21
CA TRP A 77 8.17 3.32 -14.58
C TRP A 77 8.95 2.12 -15.11
N PRO A 78 10.30 2.13 -15.07
CA PRO A 78 11.11 0.98 -15.46
C PRO A 78 10.75 -0.30 -14.70
N ILE A 79 10.37 -0.16 -13.43
CA ILE A 79 9.80 -1.23 -12.62
C ILE A 79 8.52 -0.71 -11.97
N ASN A 80 7.41 -1.42 -12.19
CA ASN A 80 6.12 -1.13 -11.57
C ASN A 80 6.09 -1.62 -10.11
N TYR A 81 6.76 -0.87 -9.23
CA TYR A 81 6.71 -1.10 -7.79
C TYR A 81 5.31 -1.00 -7.18
N PRO A 82 4.42 -0.05 -7.60
CA PRO A 82 3.10 0.09 -7.01
C PRO A 82 2.27 -1.21 -7.09
N ALA A 83 2.39 -1.95 -8.18
CA ALA A 83 1.72 -3.25 -8.35
C ALA A 83 2.08 -4.31 -7.28
N ILE A 84 3.17 -4.13 -6.52
CA ILE A 84 3.55 -5.02 -5.41
C ILE A 84 2.71 -4.69 -4.18
N PHE A 85 2.59 -3.39 -3.86
CA PHE A 85 1.80 -2.90 -2.73
C PHE A 85 0.31 -3.12 -2.99
N GLU A 86 -0.17 -2.86 -4.21
CA GLU A 86 -1.57 -3.11 -4.61
C GLU A 86 -1.96 -4.59 -4.47
N ARG A 87 -1.06 -5.51 -4.82
CA ARG A 87 -1.29 -6.95 -4.64
C ARG A 87 -1.36 -7.38 -3.17
N ALA A 88 -0.62 -6.71 -2.30
CA ALA A 88 -0.66 -6.97 -0.87
C ALA A 88 -1.91 -6.33 -0.22
N CYS A 89 -2.22 -5.09 -0.60
CA CYS A 89 -3.26 -4.25 -0.03
C CYS A 89 -4.01 -3.43 -1.10
N PRO A 90 -5.00 -4.02 -1.80
CA PRO A 90 -5.73 -3.31 -2.87
C PRO A 90 -6.57 -2.11 -2.40
N GLY A 91 -6.73 -1.94 -1.09
CA GLY A 91 -7.46 -0.83 -0.47
C GLY A 91 -6.54 0.21 0.16
N ALA A 92 -5.24 0.21 -0.14
CA ALA A 92 -4.29 1.16 0.39
C ALA A 92 -3.46 1.77 -0.75
N TYR A 93 -3.19 3.08 -0.65
CA TYR A 93 -2.39 3.80 -1.62
C TYR A 93 -1.04 3.12 -1.88
N SER A 94 -0.81 2.70 -3.12
CA SER A 94 0.45 2.10 -3.56
C SER A 94 1.46 3.12 -4.10
N TYR A 95 0.98 4.29 -4.55
CA TYR A 95 1.77 5.45 -5.01
C TYR A 95 0.93 6.75 -4.94
N PRO A 96 1.51 7.95 -5.17
CA PRO A 96 0.82 9.22 -4.89
C PRO A 96 -0.51 9.46 -5.64
N TYR A 97 -0.72 8.88 -6.83
CA TYR A 97 -1.94 9.09 -7.62
C TYR A 97 -2.82 7.86 -7.73
N ASP A 98 -2.78 6.99 -6.71
CA ASP A 98 -3.55 5.74 -6.64
C ASP A 98 -4.99 5.93 -6.11
N ASP A 99 -5.68 6.97 -6.60
CA ASP A 99 -6.92 7.45 -5.97
C ASP A 99 -8.14 6.53 -6.19
N ARG A 100 -8.16 5.74 -7.29
CA ARG A 100 -9.37 5.04 -7.74
C ARG A 100 -9.78 3.87 -6.84
N SER A 101 -8.83 3.20 -6.19
CA SER A 101 -9.07 2.06 -5.29
C SER A 101 -8.85 2.40 -3.82
N SER A 102 -8.22 3.54 -3.51
CA SER A 102 -7.69 3.83 -2.17
C SER A 102 -8.36 5.00 -1.44
N ILE A 103 -9.31 5.70 -2.06
CA ILE A 103 -10.13 6.72 -1.38
C ILE A 103 -11.36 6.07 -0.75
N PHE A 104 -11.49 6.22 0.57
CA PHE A 104 -12.65 5.78 1.33
C PHE A 104 -13.29 6.98 2.02
N THR A 105 -14.59 7.16 1.79
CA THR A 105 -15.40 8.18 2.45
C THR A 105 -16.42 7.51 3.36
N CYS A 106 -16.83 8.21 4.42
CA CYS A 106 -17.80 7.75 5.41
C CYS A 106 -18.68 8.94 5.76
N GLN A 107 -19.98 8.85 5.46
CA GLN A 107 -20.93 9.86 5.87
C GLN A 107 -21.29 9.62 7.34
N GLY A 108 -20.67 10.40 8.23
CA GLY A 108 -20.84 10.27 9.68
C GLY A 108 -21.96 11.12 10.29
N ASN A 109 -22.16 10.97 11.59
CA ASN A 109 -22.87 11.89 12.49
C ASN A 109 -21.93 12.32 13.63
N PRO A 110 -22.37 13.18 14.59
CA PRO A 110 -21.52 13.59 15.71
C PRO A 110 -21.00 12.46 16.62
N SER A 111 -21.53 11.24 16.49
CA SER A 111 -21.10 10.05 17.23
C SER A 111 -20.24 9.09 16.38
N THR A 112 -19.91 9.43 15.14
CA THR A 112 -19.02 8.64 14.29
C THR A 112 -17.60 8.70 14.82
N ASN A 113 -16.97 7.54 14.97
CA ASN A 113 -15.61 7.38 15.45
C ASN A 113 -14.83 6.45 14.52
N TYR A 114 -13.51 6.53 14.57
CA TYR A 114 -12.59 5.65 13.85
C TYR A 114 -11.86 4.73 14.83
N ARG A 115 -11.54 3.52 14.38
CA ARG A 115 -10.65 2.58 15.08
C ARG A 115 -9.53 2.17 14.14
N VAL A 116 -8.29 2.41 14.54
CA VAL A 116 -7.10 1.93 13.84
C VAL A 116 -6.62 0.65 14.51
N VAL A 117 -6.39 -0.40 13.71
CA VAL A 117 -5.97 -1.72 14.20
C VAL A 117 -4.66 -2.10 13.50
N PHE A 118 -3.67 -2.50 14.29
CA PHE A 118 -2.43 -3.09 13.77
C PHE A 118 -2.55 -4.60 13.82
N CYS A 119 -2.06 -5.27 12.77
CA CYS A 119 -2.27 -6.71 12.57
C CYS A 119 -3.75 -7.10 12.68
N PRO A 120 -4.61 -6.53 11.80
CA PRO A 120 -6.06 -6.70 11.86
C PRO A 120 -6.53 -8.13 11.61
#